data_AF-A0A1J5SB58-F1
#
_entry.id   AF-A0A1J5SB58-F1
#
_cell.length_a   1.000
_cell.length_b   1.000
_cell.length_c   1.000
_cell.angle_alpha   90.00
_cell.angle_beta   90.00
_cell.angle_gamma   90.00
#
_symmetry.space_group_name_H-M   'P 1'
#
loop_
_entity.id
_entity.type
_entity.pdbx_description
1 polymer ?
#
loop_
_entity_poly.entity_id
_entity_poly.type
_entity_poly.pdbx_seq_one_letter_code
_entity_poly.pdbx_strand_id
1 'polypeptide(L)'
;MAKLDPQLQLGRCPHCNINNPNLSEVHRCETLDQSGQMLRRWRIYKCANCGSLVTAWAGNYGWEAVQVFPEPQSLDELIPERPRAYLNQAIESLHSPAGAVMLAASSVDSMLKIKGYKEDSLYSRIEQAAKDHLITVDMAKWAHDVRLDANDQRHADDNVPLPSVEDAKRCVDFAQALAQFIFVLPARVQRGIAEAGR
;
A
#
# COMPACT_ATOMS: atom_id res chain seq x y z
N MET A 1 -19.40 -4.23 3.95
CA MET A 1 -18.22 -5.11 3.75
C MET A 1 -18.56 -6.14 2.66
N ALA A 2 -17.58 -6.92 2.17
CA ALA A 2 -17.85 -7.94 1.14
C ALA A 2 -18.74 -9.06 1.71
N LYS A 3 -19.65 -9.64 0.92
CA LYS A 3 -20.48 -10.78 1.34
C LYS A 3 -19.81 -12.11 1.02
N LEU A 4 -20.07 -13.13 1.84
CA LEU A 4 -19.60 -14.51 1.65
C LEU A 4 -20.46 -15.25 0.59
N ASP A 5 -20.53 -14.68 -0.61
CA ASP A 5 -21.25 -15.17 -1.79
C ASP A 5 -20.32 -16.01 -2.70
N PRO A 6 -20.82 -16.67 -3.77
CA PRO A 6 -19.95 -17.43 -4.68
C PRO A 6 -18.94 -16.56 -5.44
N GLN A 7 -19.26 -15.27 -5.53
CA GLN A 7 -18.39 -14.25 -6.08
C GLN A 7 -18.03 -13.25 -4.98
N LEU A 8 -16.77 -13.18 -4.59
CA LEU A 8 -16.33 -12.22 -3.57
C LEU A 8 -16.16 -10.83 -4.21
N GLN A 9 -16.94 -9.86 -3.74
CA GLN A 9 -16.87 -8.48 -4.20
C GLN A 9 -15.89 -7.69 -3.33
N LEU A 10 -14.68 -7.48 -3.84
CA LEU A 10 -13.67 -6.59 -3.24
C LEU A 10 -13.43 -5.41 -4.18
N GLY A 11 -13.02 -4.27 -3.63
CA GLY A 11 -12.56 -3.15 -4.46
C GLY A 11 -11.26 -3.49 -5.19
N ARG A 12 -10.36 -4.27 -4.57
CA ARG A 12 -9.09 -4.70 -5.16
C ARG A 12 -8.70 -6.12 -4.77
N CYS A 13 -7.92 -6.78 -5.62
CA CYS A 13 -7.32 -8.07 -5.28
C CYS A 13 -6.23 -7.88 -4.21
N PRO A 14 -6.25 -8.61 -3.09
CA PRO A 14 -5.20 -8.53 -2.07
C PRO A 14 -3.79 -8.92 -2.54
N HIS A 15 -3.65 -9.54 -3.72
CA HIS A 15 -2.37 -10.02 -4.25
C HIS A 15 -1.85 -9.16 -5.41
N CYS A 16 -2.64 -8.96 -6.46
CA CYS A 16 -2.20 -8.21 -7.66
C CYS A 16 -2.77 -6.80 -7.76
N ASN A 17 -3.56 -6.37 -6.77
CA ASN A 17 -4.15 -5.04 -6.67
C ASN A 17 -5.05 -4.59 -7.85
N ILE A 18 -5.40 -5.50 -8.76
CA ILE A 18 -6.34 -5.21 -9.85
C ILE A 18 -7.67 -4.72 -9.28
N ASN A 19 -8.22 -3.66 -9.88
CA ASN A 19 -9.49 -3.06 -9.49
C ASN A 19 -10.66 -4.01 -9.82
N ASN A 20 -11.65 -4.08 -8.93
CA ASN A 20 -12.85 -4.93 -9.05
C ASN A 20 -12.52 -6.36 -9.55
N PRO A 21 -11.69 -7.13 -8.82
CA PRO A 21 -11.22 -8.43 -9.28
C PRO A 21 -12.37 -9.43 -9.44
N ASN A 22 -12.25 -10.28 -10.46
CA ASN A 22 -13.10 -11.46 -10.57
C ASN A 22 -12.56 -12.57 -9.63
N LEU A 23 -13.21 -12.70 -8.46
CA LEU A 23 -12.91 -13.69 -7.42
C LEU A 23 -14.03 -14.72 -7.30
N SER A 24 -13.86 -15.84 -8.00
CA SER A 24 -14.83 -16.94 -8.02
C SER A 24 -14.48 -18.01 -6.99
N GLU A 25 -15.49 -18.55 -6.29
CA GLU A 25 -15.32 -19.68 -5.37
C GLU A 25 -14.68 -20.89 -6.06
N VAL A 26 -13.70 -21.49 -5.40
CA VAL A 26 -13.10 -22.78 -5.79
C VAL A 26 -13.32 -23.86 -4.72
N HIS A 27 -13.55 -23.46 -3.47
CA HIS A 27 -13.81 -24.38 -2.38
C HIS A 27 -14.55 -23.69 -1.23
N ARG A 28 -15.26 -24.48 -0.42
CA ARG A 28 -15.88 -24.03 0.83
C ARG A 28 -15.78 -25.11 1.89
N CYS A 29 -15.62 -24.70 3.14
CA CYS A 29 -15.57 -25.60 4.28
C CYS A 29 -16.15 -24.93 5.53
N GLU A 30 -16.45 -25.73 6.54
CA GLU A 30 -16.87 -25.24 7.85
C GLU A 30 -15.84 -25.67 8.88
N THR A 31 -15.53 -24.78 9.81
CA THR A 31 -14.61 -25.06 10.92
C THR A 31 -15.26 -24.66 12.23
N LEU A 32 -14.96 -25.40 13.28
CA LEU A 32 -15.26 -25.02 14.65
C LEU A 32 -13.96 -24.62 15.35
N ASP A 33 -14.07 -23.80 16.38
CA ASP A 33 -12.97 -23.63 17.33
C ASP A 33 -12.84 -24.87 18.23
N GLN A 34 -11.82 -24.87 19.09
CA GLN A 34 -11.57 -26.00 20.01
C GLN A 34 -12.75 -26.27 20.96
N SER A 35 -13.53 -25.24 21.31
CA SER A 35 -14.69 -25.39 22.19
C SER A 35 -15.95 -25.91 21.48
N GLY A 36 -15.93 -25.98 20.15
CA GLY A 36 -17.09 -26.37 19.34
C GLY A 36 -18.19 -25.30 19.26
N GLN A 37 -17.92 -24.07 19.70
CA GLN A 37 -18.95 -23.01 19.80
C GLN A 37 -18.90 -22.01 18.65
N MET A 38 -17.72 -21.77 18.06
CA MET A 38 -17.56 -20.81 16.98
C MET A 38 -17.57 -21.49 15.61
N LEU A 39 -18.76 -21.68 15.04
CA LEU A 39 -18.92 -22.11 13.66
C LEU A 39 -18.50 -21.00 12.70
N ARG A 40 -17.45 -21.25 11.92
CA ARG A 40 -17.01 -20.39 10.83
C ARG A 40 -17.27 -21.10 9.51
N ARG A 41 -17.95 -20.41 8.60
CA ARG A 41 -18.11 -20.85 7.21
C ARG A 41 -17.10 -20.14 6.36
N TRP A 42 -16.27 -20.91 5.67
CA TRP A 42 -15.17 -20.43 4.85
C TRP A 42 -15.48 -20.60 3.37
N ARG A 43 -14.98 -19.67 2.57
CA ARG A 43 -14.85 -19.82 1.12
C ARG A 43 -13.44 -19.47 0.70
N ILE A 44 -12.94 -20.22 -0.27
CA ILE A 44 -11.68 -19.98 -0.96
C ILE A 44 -12.04 -19.53 -2.37
N TYR A 45 -11.49 -18.40 -2.78
CA TYR A 45 -11.70 -17.77 -4.08
C TYR A 45 -10.40 -17.73 -4.86
N LYS A 46 -10.50 -17.83 -6.18
CA LYS A 46 -9.36 -17.65 -7.09
C LYS A 46 -9.54 -16.35 -7.88
N CYS A 47 -8.50 -15.52 -7.91
CA CYS A 47 -8.46 -14.35 -8.78
C CYS A 47 -8.27 -14.78 -10.24
N ALA A 48 -9.16 -14.35 -11.14
CA ALA A 48 -9.04 -14.65 -12.56
C ALA A 48 -7.81 -14.00 -13.22
N ASN A 49 -7.30 -12.90 -12.65
CA ASN A 49 -6.16 -12.17 -13.21
C ASN A 49 -4.80 -12.79 -12.81
N CYS A 50 -4.55 -12.94 -11.50
CA CYS A 50 -3.24 -13.42 -11.02
C CYS A 50 -3.23 -14.88 -10.58
N GLY A 51 -4.37 -15.56 -10.55
CA GLY A 51 -4.47 -16.96 -10.11
C GLY A 51 -4.33 -17.18 -8.60
N SER A 52 -3.98 -16.17 -7.82
CA SER A 52 -3.81 -16.27 -6.37
C SER A 52 -5.12 -16.56 -5.64
N LEU A 53 -5.01 -17.20 -4.48
CA LEU A 53 -6.14 -17.55 -3.63
C LEU A 53 -6.41 -16.48 -2.58
N VAL A 54 -7.69 -16.19 -2.35
CA VAL A 54 -8.19 -15.34 -1.27
C VAL A 54 -9.16 -16.19 -0.46
N THR A 55 -9.06 -16.16 0.86
CA THR A 55 -10.02 -16.84 1.74
C THR A 55 -10.85 -15.81 2.49
N ALA A 56 -12.11 -16.12 2.75
CA ALA A 56 -12.94 -15.29 3.60
C ALA A 56 -13.85 -16.17 4.46
N TRP A 57 -14.28 -15.65 5.61
CA TRP A 57 -15.23 -16.37 6.46
C TRP A 57 -16.31 -15.47 7.02
N ALA A 58 -17.44 -16.08 7.35
CA ALA A 58 -18.56 -15.46 8.04
C ALA A 58 -19.28 -16.46 8.94
N GLY A 59 -20.18 -15.97 9.78
CA GLY A 59 -21.08 -16.80 10.58
C GLY A 59 -22.04 -17.61 9.71
N ASN A 60 -22.42 -17.10 8.53
CA ASN A 60 -23.23 -17.82 7.56
C ASN A 60 -22.89 -17.44 6.11
N TYR A 61 -23.25 -18.28 5.14
CA TYR A 61 -23.13 -17.94 3.72
C TYR A 61 -24.05 -16.76 3.35
N GLY A 62 -23.59 -15.89 2.44
CA GLY A 62 -24.30 -14.67 2.04
C GLY A 62 -24.30 -13.54 3.07
N TRP A 63 -23.76 -13.77 4.28
CA TRP A 63 -23.55 -12.71 5.27
C TRP A 63 -22.30 -11.90 4.93
N GLU A 64 -22.16 -10.73 5.56
CA GLU A 64 -20.90 -9.98 5.47
C GLU A 64 -19.74 -10.83 6.00
N ALA A 65 -18.66 -10.88 5.22
CA ALA A 65 -17.43 -11.52 5.60
C ALA A 65 -16.86 -10.81 6.83
N VAL A 66 -16.58 -11.59 7.87
CA VAL A 66 -15.97 -11.10 9.11
C VAL A 66 -14.51 -10.79 8.86
N GLN A 67 -13.80 -11.65 8.11
CA GLN A 67 -12.43 -11.40 7.67
C GLN A 67 -12.18 -11.96 6.27
N VAL A 68 -11.20 -11.35 5.60
CA VAL A 68 -10.68 -11.75 4.29
C VAL A 68 -9.16 -11.85 4.40
N PHE A 69 -8.58 -12.93 3.89
CA PHE A 69 -7.15 -13.19 3.91
C PHE A 69 -6.62 -13.48 2.48
N PRO A 70 -5.51 -12.84 2.08
CA PRO A 70 -4.88 -11.70 2.74
C PRO A 70 -5.84 -10.51 2.82
N GLU A 71 -5.59 -9.62 3.79
CA GLU A 71 -6.35 -8.38 3.87
C GLU A 71 -6.11 -7.56 2.59
N PRO A 72 -7.16 -6.98 1.98
CA PRO A 72 -6.98 -6.08 0.85
C PRO A 72 -6.00 -4.97 1.23
N GLN A 73 -4.95 -4.79 0.41
CA GLN A 73 -4.01 -3.69 0.62
C GLN A 73 -4.77 -2.37 0.48
N SER A 74 -4.80 -1.62 1.57
CA SER A 74 -5.31 -0.25 1.61
C SER A 74 -4.29 0.62 2.30
N LEU A 75 -4.12 1.84 1.80
CA LEU A 75 -3.24 2.82 2.44
C LEU A 75 -3.94 3.40 3.67
N ASP A 76 -3.20 3.48 4.77
CA ASP A 76 -3.70 3.99 6.05
C ASP A 76 -4.26 5.42 5.89
N GLU A 77 -5.43 5.68 6.49
CA GLU A 77 -6.12 6.96 6.37
C GLU A 77 -5.41 8.12 7.08
N LEU A 78 -4.47 7.79 7.97
CA LEU A 78 -3.59 8.77 8.60
C LEU A 78 -2.60 9.40 7.61
N ILE A 79 -2.43 8.81 6.42
CA ILE A 79 -1.68 9.42 5.33
C ILE A 79 -2.58 10.49 4.66
N PRO A 80 -2.14 11.76 4.59
CA PRO A 80 -2.95 12.83 3.99
C PRO A 80 -3.37 12.53 2.54
N GLU A 81 -4.51 13.10 2.13
CA GLU A 81 -5.17 12.78 0.86
C GLU A 81 -4.22 12.85 -0.35
N ARG A 82 -3.50 13.97 -0.54
CA ARG A 82 -2.68 14.19 -1.73
C ARG A 82 -1.53 13.17 -1.90
N PRO A 83 -0.62 12.96 -0.92
CA PRO A 83 0.40 11.93 -1.04
C PRO A 83 -0.20 10.52 -1.11
N ARG A 84 -1.31 10.26 -0.38
CA ARG A 84 -2.01 8.97 -0.44
C ARG A 84 -2.56 8.69 -1.85
N ALA A 85 -3.10 9.70 -2.53
CA ALA A 85 -3.58 9.57 -3.90
C ALA A 85 -2.45 9.22 -4.88
N TYR A 86 -1.31 9.91 -4.80
CA TYR A 86 -0.14 9.56 -5.62
C TYR A 86 0.39 8.16 -5.33
N LEU A 87 0.51 7.79 -4.05
CA LEU A 87 0.95 6.46 -3.66
C LEU A 87 0.01 5.37 -4.17
N ASN A 88 -1.29 5.60 -4.06
CA ASN A 88 -2.29 4.66 -4.57
C ASN A 88 -2.17 4.49 -6.09
N GLN A 89 -2.04 5.59 -6.84
CA GLN A 89 -1.80 5.54 -8.29
C GLN A 89 -0.48 4.83 -8.63
N ALA A 90 0.58 5.00 -7.83
CA ALA A 90 1.85 4.31 -8.03
C ALA A 90 1.69 2.79 -7.90
N ILE A 91 0.99 2.32 -6.86
CA ILE A 91 0.71 0.89 -6.65
C ILE A 91 -0.15 0.34 -7.80
N GLU A 92 -1.16 1.09 -8.23
CA GLU A 92 -2.03 0.70 -9.37
C GLU A 92 -1.27 0.59 -10.69
N SER A 93 -0.21 1.39 -10.84
CA SER A 93 0.58 1.49 -12.05
C SER A 93 1.80 0.57 -12.04
N LEU A 94 1.94 -0.37 -11.10
CA LEU A 94 3.08 -1.30 -11.04
C LEU A 94 3.27 -2.14 -12.31
N HIS A 95 2.19 -2.36 -13.07
CA HIS A 95 2.24 -3.00 -14.39
C HIS A 95 2.81 -2.11 -15.50
N SER A 96 2.97 -0.81 -15.23
CA SER A 96 3.57 0.23 -16.09
C SER A 96 4.70 0.93 -15.33
N PRO A 97 5.90 0.31 -15.22
CA PRO A 97 6.93 0.66 -14.25
C PRO A 97 7.37 2.13 -14.24
N ALA A 98 7.59 2.75 -15.40
CA ALA A 98 8.04 4.14 -15.48
C ALA A 98 7.03 5.11 -14.83
N GLY A 99 5.73 4.87 -15.04
CA GLY A 99 4.67 5.66 -14.41
C GLY A 99 4.62 5.45 -12.89
N ALA A 100 4.75 4.19 -12.42
CA ALA A 100 4.77 3.88 -11.00
C ALA A 100 5.93 4.56 -10.26
N VAL A 101 7.14 4.53 -10.83
CA VAL A 101 8.33 5.20 -10.28
C VAL A 101 8.09 6.72 -10.14
N MET A 102 7.60 7.37 -11.18
CA MET A 102 7.30 8.82 -11.16
C MET A 102 6.23 9.18 -10.13
N LEU A 103 5.20 8.35 -9.98
CA LEU A 103 4.12 8.56 -9.01
C LEU A 103 4.60 8.32 -7.57
N ALA A 104 5.46 7.32 -7.34
CA ALA A 104 6.08 7.08 -6.05
C ALA A 104 6.93 8.28 -5.61
N ALA A 105 7.77 8.83 -6.49
CA ALA A 105 8.54 10.04 -6.21
C ALA A 105 7.64 11.27 -5.95
N SER A 106 6.53 11.39 -6.69
CA SER A 106 5.54 12.46 -6.48
C SER A 106 4.84 12.35 -5.12
N SER A 107 4.61 11.12 -4.66
CA SER A 107 4.11 10.84 -3.32
C SER A 107 5.09 11.31 -2.25
N VAL A 108 6.37 10.91 -2.34
CA VAL A 108 7.46 11.34 -1.43
C VAL A 108 7.55 12.87 -1.36
N ASP A 109 7.58 13.55 -2.51
CA ASP A 109 7.64 15.02 -2.57
C ASP A 109 6.42 15.66 -1.89
N SER A 110 5.22 15.14 -2.14
CA SER A 110 3.99 15.63 -1.52
C SER A 110 3.98 15.42 0.00
N MET A 111 4.56 14.32 0.49
CA MET A 111 4.68 14.05 1.93
C MET A 111 5.59 15.06 2.62
N LEU A 112 6.77 15.34 2.04
CA LEU A 112 7.72 16.32 2.56
C LEU A 112 7.11 17.73 2.55
N LYS A 113 6.39 18.10 1.49
CA LYS A 113 5.66 19.39 1.42
C LYS A 113 4.62 19.56 2.53
N ILE A 114 3.92 18.49 2.89
CA ILE A 114 2.97 18.52 4.01
C ILE A 114 3.68 18.71 5.35
N LYS A 115 4.88 18.16 5.50
CA LYS A 115 5.71 18.34 6.69
C LYS A 115 6.43 19.69 6.76
N GLY A 116 6.19 20.59 5.80
CA GLY A 116 6.70 21.96 5.81
C GLY A 116 7.83 22.23 4.83
N TYR A 117 8.38 21.22 4.17
CA TYR A 117 9.49 21.34 3.22
C TYR A 117 8.95 21.74 1.84
N LYS A 118 8.56 23.01 1.67
CA LYS A 118 7.83 23.47 0.47
C LYS A 118 8.73 24.06 -0.60
N GLU A 119 9.88 24.59 -0.23
CA GLU A 119 10.75 25.33 -1.13
C GLU A 119 11.72 24.40 -1.88
N ASP A 120 12.24 24.90 -3.00
CA ASP A 120 13.34 24.28 -3.77
C ASP A 120 13.00 22.90 -4.42
N SER A 121 14.01 22.13 -4.79
CA SER A 121 13.94 20.83 -5.44
C SER A 121 13.62 19.71 -4.44
N LEU A 122 13.19 18.54 -4.95
CA LEU A 122 13.01 17.35 -4.12
C LEU A 122 14.32 16.95 -3.41
N TYR A 123 15.46 17.14 -4.07
CA TYR A 123 16.78 16.93 -3.47
C TYR A 123 16.94 17.76 -2.19
N SER A 124 16.72 19.07 -2.28
CA SER A 124 16.85 19.99 -1.15
C SER A 124 15.88 19.66 -0.02
N ARG A 125 14.66 19.23 -0.33
CA ARG A 125 13.67 18.79 0.67
C ARG A 125 14.13 17.54 1.43
N ILE A 126 14.72 16.56 0.74
CA ILE A 126 15.25 15.33 1.35
C ILE A 126 16.39 15.67 2.32
N GLU A 127 17.34 16.48 1.86
CA GLU A 127 18.49 16.90 2.69
C GLU A 127 18.04 17.64 3.95
N GLN A 128 17.12 18.60 3.80
CA GLN A 128 16.62 19.39 4.92
C GLN A 128 15.80 18.52 5.90
N ALA A 129 14.99 17.58 5.40
CA ALA A 129 14.26 16.64 6.26
C ALA A 129 15.18 15.70 7.05
N ALA A 130 16.30 15.28 6.48
CA ALA A 130 17.31 14.49 7.18
C ALA A 130 18.06 15.31 8.24
N LYS A 131 18.42 16.55 7.88
CA LYS A 131 19.08 17.50 8.78
C LYS A 131 18.22 17.84 9.99
N ASP A 132 16.91 17.97 9.80
CA ASP A 132 15.94 18.22 10.88
C ASP A 132 15.53 16.95 11.63
N HIS A 133 16.13 15.80 11.31
CA HIS A 133 15.83 14.49 11.89
C HIS A 133 14.37 14.04 11.73
N LEU A 134 13.63 14.61 10.77
CA LEU A 134 12.31 14.10 10.39
C LEU A 134 12.42 12.71 9.78
N ILE A 135 13.50 12.45 9.04
CA ILE A 135 13.86 11.14 8.49
C ILE A 135 15.30 10.79 8.86
N THR A 136 15.65 9.51 8.83
CA THR A 136 17.02 9.07 9.07
C THR A 136 17.91 9.33 7.85
N VAL A 137 19.23 9.32 8.05
CA VAL A 137 20.21 9.45 6.96
C VAL A 137 20.04 8.35 5.90
N ASP A 138 19.74 7.11 6.33
CA ASP A 138 19.56 6.01 5.38
C ASP A 138 18.23 6.10 4.61
N MET A 139 17.18 6.65 5.22
CA MET A 139 15.96 6.99 4.50
C MET A 139 16.20 8.09 3.46
N ALA A 140 17.07 9.06 3.74
CA ALA A 140 17.42 10.10 2.78
C ALA A 140 18.21 9.54 1.58
N LYS A 141 19.14 8.61 1.81
CA LYS A 141 19.84 7.90 0.73
C LYS A 141 18.84 7.19 -0.19
N TRP A 142 17.91 6.41 0.37
CA TRP A 142 16.90 5.72 -0.42
C TRP A 142 15.93 6.70 -1.12
N ALA A 143 15.59 7.82 -0.48
CA ALA A 143 14.80 8.88 -1.12
C ALA A 143 15.50 9.48 -2.34
N HIS A 144 16.83 9.62 -2.29
CA HIS A 144 17.61 10.07 -3.44
C HIS A 144 17.61 9.06 -4.57
N ASP A 145 17.70 7.76 -4.26
CA ASP A 145 17.60 6.70 -5.28
C ASP A 145 16.25 6.78 -6.00
N VAL A 146 15.14 6.86 -5.25
CA VAL A 146 13.79 7.01 -5.84
C VAL A 146 13.66 8.31 -6.66
N ARG A 147 14.30 9.40 -6.23
CA ARG A 147 14.34 10.66 -6.98
C ARG A 147 15.13 10.51 -8.29
N LEU A 148 16.26 9.83 -8.27
CA LEU A 148 17.09 9.59 -9.45
C LEU A 148 16.34 8.71 -10.46
N ASP A 149 15.78 7.58 -10.02
CA ASP A 149 14.99 6.69 -10.86
C ASP A 149 13.84 7.45 -11.56
N ALA A 150 13.13 8.32 -10.84
CA ALA A 150 12.05 9.12 -11.42
C ALA A 150 12.54 10.22 -12.37
N ASN A 151 13.72 10.79 -12.13
CA ASN A 151 14.31 11.79 -13.01
C ASN A 151 14.76 11.18 -14.34
N ASP A 152 15.35 9.97 -14.31
CA ASP A 152 15.77 9.26 -15.52
C ASP A 152 14.56 9.02 -16.45
N GLN A 153 13.41 8.67 -15.87
CA GLN A 153 12.17 8.50 -16.64
C GLN A 153 11.59 9.81 -17.20
N ARG A 154 11.78 10.93 -16.47
CA ARG A 154 11.29 12.26 -16.92
C ARG A 154 12.15 12.87 -18.01
N HIS A 155 13.46 12.63 -17.95
CA HIS A 155 14.41 13.20 -18.91
C HIS A 155 14.63 12.33 -20.14
N ALA A 156 14.07 11.11 -20.17
CA ALA A 156 14.17 10.17 -21.28
C ALA A 156 15.63 10.02 -21.75
N ASP A 157 16.54 9.82 -20.81
CA ASP A 157 17.96 9.62 -21.13
C ASP A 157 18.12 8.36 -21.97
N ASP A 158 18.59 8.52 -23.22
CA ASP A 158 18.76 7.43 -24.18
C ASP A 158 19.66 6.29 -23.66
N ASN A 159 20.46 6.55 -22.62
CA ASN A 159 21.38 5.56 -22.03
C ASN A 159 20.78 4.79 -20.84
N VAL A 160 19.59 5.15 -20.36
CA VAL A 160 18.94 4.49 -19.22
C VAL A 160 17.83 3.58 -19.72
N PRO A 161 17.87 2.27 -19.42
CA PRO A 161 16.79 1.36 -19.80
C PRO A 161 15.50 1.71 -19.05
N LEU A 162 14.36 1.35 -19.63
CA LEU A 162 13.08 1.42 -18.93
C LEU A 162 13.12 0.57 -17.65
N PRO A 163 12.53 1.04 -16.54
CA PRO A 163 12.57 0.33 -15.27
C PRO A 163 11.77 -0.96 -15.34
N SER A 164 12.22 -1.95 -14.59
CA SER A 164 11.51 -3.21 -14.37
C SER A 164 10.36 -3.04 -13.36
N VAL A 165 9.49 -4.05 -13.29
CA VAL A 165 8.44 -4.11 -12.25
C VAL A 165 9.07 -4.14 -10.86
N GLU A 166 10.24 -4.75 -10.71
CA GLU A 166 11.00 -4.81 -9.47
C GLU A 166 11.52 -3.42 -9.06
N ASP A 167 12.00 -2.62 -10.01
CA ASP A 167 12.45 -1.24 -9.74
C ASP A 167 11.27 -0.36 -9.27
N ALA A 168 10.13 -0.47 -9.95
CA ALA A 168 8.90 0.21 -9.56
C ALA A 168 8.43 -0.21 -8.16
N LYS A 169 8.46 -1.51 -7.84
CA LYS A 169 8.14 -2.02 -6.50
C LYS A 169 9.06 -1.42 -5.44
N ARG A 170 10.37 -1.38 -5.65
CA ARG A 170 11.31 -0.75 -4.69
C ARG A 170 10.97 0.71 -4.40
N CYS A 171 10.58 1.48 -5.43
CA CYS A 171 10.16 2.87 -5.26
C CYS A 171 8.86 2.99 -4.47
N VAL A 172 7.88 2.13 -4.77
CA VAL A 172 6.60 2.09 -4.05
C VAL A 172 6.78 1.67 -2.59
N ASP A 173 7.59 0.64 -2.34
CA ASP A 173 7.91 0.14 -1.00
C ASP A 173 8.56 1.24 -0.15
N PHE A 174 9.49 2.00 -0.73
CA PHE A 174 10.07 3.17 -0.05
C PHE A 174 9.00 4.21 0.30
N ALA A 175 8.17 4.60 -0.67
CA ALA A 175 7.14 5.61 -0.45
C ALA A 175 6.13 5.17 0.62
N GLN A 176 5.78 3.87 0.68
CA GLN A 176 4.98 3.30 1.75
C GLN A 176 5.69 3.35 3.10
N ALA A 177 6.95 2.91 3.17
CA ALA A 177 7.74 2.95 4.40
C ALA A 177 7.89 4.38 4.95
N LEU A 178 8.15 5.35 4.07
CA LEU A 178 8.23 6.76 4.41
C LEU A 178 6.90 7.29 4.96
N ALA A 179 5.77 6.99 4.29
CA ALA A 179 4.43 7.37 4.76
C ALA A 179 4.17 6.83 6.17
N GLN A 180 4.57 5.58 6.39
CA GLN A 180 4.42 4.91 7.67
C GLN A 180 5.24 5.57 8.76
N PHE A 181 6.48 5.95 8.43
CA PHE A 181 7.41 6.59 9.37
C PHE A 181 6.97 8.00 9.77
N ILE A 182 6.54 8.83 8.82
CA ILE A 182 6.29 10.26 9.11
C ILE A 182 4.83 10.57 9.47
N PHE A 183 3.87 9.69 9.16
CA PHE A 183 2.45 9.91 9.48
C PHE A 183 1.89 8.85 10.44
N VAL A 184 1.95 7.58 10.04
CA VAL A 184 1.15 6.54 10.70
C VAL A 184 1.73 6.13 12.05
N LEU A 185 3.03 5.82 12.12
CA LEU A 185 3.68 5.44 13.38
C LEU A 185 3.61 6.57 14.42
N PRO A 186 3.92 7.85 14.09
CA PRO A 186 3.75 8.95 15.04
C PRO A 186 2.32 9.08 15.57
N ALA A 187 1.31 8.97 14.70
CA ALA A 187 -0.10 9.03 15.12
C ALA A 187 -0.50 7.85 16.01
N ARG A 188 -0.02 6.64 15.72
CA ARG A 188 -0.24 5.46 16.58
C ARG A 188 0.42 5.61 17.95
N VAL A 189 1.64 6.16 18.00
CA VAL A 189 2.33 6.47 19.26
C VAL A 189 1.58 7.51 20.07
N GLN A 190 1.13 8.60 19.44
CA GLN A 190 0.32 9.63 20.12
C GLN A 190 -0.97 9.06 20.70
N ARG A 191 -1.68 8.22 19.93
CA ARG A 191 -2.87 7.52 20.41
C ARG A 191 -2.53 6.61 21.59
N GLY A 192 -1.47 5.81 21.50
CA GLY A 192 -1.03 4.93 22.59
C GLY A 192 -0.67 5.68 23.86
N ILE A 193 -0.03 6.86 23.75
CA ILE A 193 0.24 7.75 24.89
C ILE A 193 -1.06 8.26 25.50
N ALA A 194 -2.02 8.70 24.67
CA ALA A 194 -3.31 9.21 25.14
C ALA A 194 -4.16 8.11 25.82
N GLU A 195 -4.12 6.88 25.32
CA GLU A 195 -4.83 5.73 25.88
C GLU A 195 -4.14 5.17 27.15
N ALA A 196 -2.81 5.30 27.25
CA ALA A 196 -2.05 4.86 28.42
C ALA A 196 -2.03 5.87 29.58
N GLY A 197 -2.39 7.13 29.33
CA GLY A 197 -2.54 8.14 30.38
C GLY A 197 -3.78 7.85 31.24
N ARG A 198 -3.74 7.74 32.57
CA ARG A 198 -2.89 8.42 33.58
C ARG A 198 -2.71 9.91 33.32
#